data_AF-A0A821B2I0-F1
#
_entry.id   AF-A0A821B2I0-F1
#
_cell.length_a   1.000
_cell.length_b   1.000
_cell.length_c   1.000
_cell.angle_alpha   90.00
_cell.angle_beta   90.00
_cell.angle_gamma   90.00
#
_symmetry.space_group_name_H-M   'P 1'
#
loop_
_entity.id
_entity.type
_entity.pdbx_description
1 polymer ?
#
loop_
_entity_poly.entity_id
_entity_poly.type
_entity_poly.pdbx_seq_one_letter_code
_entity_poly.pdbx_strand_id
1 'polypeptide(L)' 'STTSKTRLRDAYKRLIILNHPDHGGSPYIAAKINEAKDLFDSLAK' A
#
# COMPACT_ATOMS: atom_id res chain seq x y z
N SER A 1 7.63 17.80 5.22
CA SER A 1 8.49 16.64 5.51
C SER A 1 8.23 15.55 4.49
N THR A 2 9.13 15.38 3.52
CA THR A 2 8.98 14.41 2.42
C THR A 2 9.26 13.01 2.93
N THR A 3 8.25 12.13 2.95
CA THR A 3 8.44 10.72 3.30
C THR A 3 9.29 10.04 2.23
N SER A 4 10.40 9.40 2.65
CA SER A 4 11.29 8.67 1.73
C SER A 4 10.53 7.55 0.99
N LYS A 5 10.80 7.38 -0.32
CA LYS A 5 10.22 6.33 -1.18
C LYS A 5 10.34 4.93 -0.56
N THR A 6 11.43 4.66 0.16
CA THR A 6 11.64 3.40 0.88
C THR A 6 10.62 3.20 2.00
N ARG A 7 10.36 4.24 2.81
CA ARG A 7 9.38 4.17 3.90
C ARG A 7 7.96 3.92 3.38
N LEU A 8 7.60 4.50 2.24
CA LEU A 8 6.30 4.25 1.60
C LEU A 8 6.14 2.80 1.15
N ARG A 9 7.17 2.23 0.51
CA ARG A 9 7.15 0.82 0.08
C ARG A 9 7.06 -0.14 1.27
N ASP A 10 7.77 0.15 2.35
CA ASP A 10 7.73 -0.69 3.55
C ASP A 10 6.37 -0.62 4.25
N ALA A 11 5.77 0.58 4.33
CA ALA A 11 4.42 0.76 4.86
C ALA A 11 3.38 0.02 4.03
N TYR A 12 3.43 0.16 2.70
CA TYR A 12 2.56 -0.57 1.76
C TYR A 12 2.66 -2.08 1.97
N LYS A 13 3.89 -2.65 1.99
CA LYS A 13 4.10 -4.09 2.20
C LYS A 13 3.48 -4.59 3.50
N ARG A 14 3.67 -3.87 4.60
CA ARG A 14 3.09 -4.24 5.90
C ARG A 14 1.56 -4.24 5.85
N LEU A 15 0.98 -3.20 5.26
CA LEU A 15 -0.47 -3.05 5.19
C LEU A 15 -1.12 -4.09 4.25
N ILE A 16 -0.52 -4.37 3.09
CA ILE A 16 -1.09 -5.31 2.13
C ILE A 16 -1.02 -6.75 2.66
N ILE A 17 0.06 -7.14 3.35
CA ILE A 17 0.18 -8.47 3.97
C ILE A 17 -0.90 -8.65 5.04
N LEU A 18 -1.09 -7.64 5.90
CA LEU A 18 -2.09 -7.70 6.97
C LEU A 18 -3.53 -7.78 6.43
N ASN A 19 -3.79 -7.16 5.29
CA ASN A 19 -5.14 -7.05 4.72
C ASN A 19 -5.37 -7.99 3.52
N HIS A 20 -4.42 -8.87 3.20
CA HIS A 20 -4.54 -9.74 2.03
C HIS A 20 -5.71 -10.73 2.19
N PRO A 21 -6.58 -10.91 1.17
CA PRO A 21 -7.70 -11.85 1.23
C PRO A 21 -7.30 -13.29 1.57
N ASP A 22 -6.17 -13.76 1.02
CA ASP A 22 -5.64 -15.11 1.30
C ASP A 22 -5.26 -15.34 2.77
N HIS A 23 -5.16 -14.28 3.57
CA HIS A 23 -4.88 -14.33 5.00
C HIS A 23 -6.10 -13.93 5.85
N GLY A 24 -7.30 -13.94 5.26
CA GLY A 24 -8.54 -13.52 5.92
C GLY A 24 -8.72 -12.00 6.01
N GLY A 25 -7.90 -11.22 5.31
CA GLY A 25 -8.02 -9.78 5.21
C GLY A 25 -9.14 -9.34 4.27
N SER A 26 -9.50 -8.06 4.31
CA SER A 26 -10.60 -7.52 3.49
C SER A 26 -10.15 -7.24 2.05
N PRO A 27 -10.81 -7.82 1.03
CA PRO A 27 -10.53 -7.50 -0.38
C PRO A 27 -10.69 -6.02 -0.69
N TYR A 28 -11.67 -5.37 -0.06
CA TYR A 28 -11.91 -3.94 -0.22
C TYR A 28 -10.74 -3.11 0.33
N ILE A 29 -10.25 -3.42 1.53
CA ILE A 29 -9.14 -2.69 2.15
C ILE A 29 -7.85 -2.93 1.36
N ALA A 30 -7.57 -4.17 0.94
CA ALA A 30 -6.44 -4.49 0.08
C ALA A 30 -6.48 -3.68 -1.23
N ALA A 31 -7.65 -3.58 -1.88
CA ALA A 31 -7.83 -2.77 -3.07
C ALA A 31 -7.52 -1.28 -2.82
N LYS A 32 -8.01 -0.71 -1.71
CA LYS A 32 -7.72 0.70 -1.34
C LYS A 32 -6.25 0.96 -1.04
N ILE A 33 -5.55 0.00 -0.44
CA ILE A 33 -4.10 0.08 -0.22
C ILE A 33 -3.34 0.08 -1.56
N ASN A 34 -3.76 -0.75 -2.51
CA ASN A 34 -3.18 -0.80 -3.87
C ASN A 34 -3.41 0.51 -4.63
N GLU A 35 -4.65 1.03 -4.63
CA GLU A 35 -4.99 2.32 -5.25
C GLU A 35 -4.10 3.45 -4.71
N ALA A 36 -3.89 3.51 -3.38
CA ALA A 36 -3.04 4.50 -2.76
C ALA A 36 -1.58 4.37 -3.22
N LYS A 37 -1.04 3.14 -3.27
CA LYS A 37 0.33 2.89 -3.75
C LYS A 37 0.50 3.34 -5.20
N ASP A 38 -0.48 3.09 -6.06
CA ASP A 38 -0.40 3.47 -7.47
C ASP A 38 -0.48 4.99 -7.65
N LEU A 39 -1.30 5.67 -6.84
CA LEU A 39 -1.33 7.13 -6.78
C LEU A 39 0.03 7.72 -6.34
N PHE A 40 0.66 7.16 -5.31
CA PHE A 40 1.97 7.64 -4.87
C PHE A 40 3.07 7.40 -5.91
N ASP A 41 3.05 6.26 -6.60
CA ASP A 41 4.00 5.98 -7.67
C ASP A 41 3.78 6.89 -8.89
N SER A 42 2.55 7.30 -9.18
CA SER A 42 2.24 8.22 -10.27
C SER A 42 2.67 9.67 -9.97
N LEU A 43 2.51 10.12 -8.72
CA LEU A 43 2.99 11.44 -8.25
C LEU A 43 4.51 11.53 -8.15
N ALA A 44 5.21 10.39 -8.09
CA ALA A 44 6.66 10.32 -7.95
C ALA A 44 7.40 10.19 -9.29
N LYS A 45 6.66 10.17 -10.41
CA LYS A 45 7.17 10.34 -11.78
C LYS A 45 7.27 11.82 -12.13
#